data_AF-A0A842LSX7-F1
#
_entry.id   AF-A0A842LSX7-F1
#
_cell.length_a   1.000
_cell.length_b   1.000
_cell.length_c   1.000
_cell.angle_alpha   90.00
_cell.angle_beta   90.00
_cell.angle_gamma   90.00
#
_symmetry.space_group_name_H-M   'P 1'
#
loop_
_entity.id
_entity.type
_entity.pdbx_description
1 polymer ?
#
loop_
_entity_poly.entity_id
_entity_poly.type
_entity_poly.pdbx_seq_one_letter_code
_entity_poly.pdbx_strand_id
1 'polypeptide(L)'
;MKHKVLFDTSVLIAASTFMVSKELSLRIKHPFFDQSMSLIGFVKKHLTKRIGIVTATIEEQAYRVLQNAVKQELQRTVERSLDFEMLSIILDYCENRLREILSYMLREPVDPLEVSKNFVKVTEMYENLKDKAQNLPKPATLLTEAAPRGYKKLAFDIYKTQDEIINSQLTNLLRKPAETTDKIILAEAIYLFNVYKQMEGKKLAFYITSTDHHFSPVRKKGLESRGITDTIKDLFGIICDWPRQIEEMLKNEIK
;
A
#
# COMPACT_ATOMS: atom_id res chain seq x y z
N MET A 1 -20.44 9.61 8.83
CA MET A 1 -20.13 8.60 7.80
C MET A 1 -19.38 7.47 8.52
N LYS A 2 -19.46 6.22 8.06
CA LYS A 2 -18.67 5.13 8.67
C LYS A 2 -17.46 4.83 7.80
N HIS A 3 -16.35 4.48 8.45
CA HIS A 3 -15.05 4.30 7.79
C HIS A 3 -14.45 2.97 8.19
N LYS A 4 -13.95 2.24 7.20
CA LYS A 4 -13.22 0.98 7.37
C LYS A 4 -11.92 1.03 6.59
N VAL A 5 -10.81 0.69 7.24
CA VAL A 5 -9.49 0.71 6.64
C VAL A 5 -8.88 -0.68 6.76
N LEU A 6 -8.77 -1.38 5.64
CA LEU A 6 -8.02 -2.62 5.54
C LEU A 6 -6.54 -2.29 5.45
N PHE A 7 -5.77 -2.79 6.42
CA PHE A 7 -4.32 -2.62 6.46
C PHE A 7 -3.65 -3.69 5.64
N ASP A 8 -2.94 -3.30 4.58
CA ASP A 8 -2.08 -4.20 3.82
C ASP A 8 -0.86 -4.64 4.65
N THR A 9 -0.32 -5.81 4.30
CA THR A 9 0.89 -6.40 4.86
C THR A 9 2.03 -5.39 4.88
N SER A 10 2.23 -4.62 3.79
CA SER A 10 3.33 -3.65 3.68
C SER A 10 3.28 -2.54 4.76
N VAL A 11 2.08 -2.12 5.17
CA VAL A 11 1.89 -1.09 6.21
C VAL A 11 2.21 -1.66 7.59
N LEU A 12 1.75 -2.88 7.88
CA LEU A 12 2.01 -3.56 9.15
C LEU A 12 3.51 -3.78 9.35
N ILE A 13 4.22 -4.23 8.30
CA ILE A 13 5.67 -4.40 8.30
C ILE A 13 6.40 -3.08 8.50
N ALA A 14 6.00 -2.04 7.77
CA ALA A 14 6.60 -0.73 7.90
C ALA A 14 6.47 -0.18 9.33
N ALA A 15 5.34 -0.41 9.98
CA ALA A 15 5.07 0.05 11.34
C ALA A 15 5.76 -0.80 12.42
N SER A 16 5.94 -2.10 12.18
CA SER A 16 6.61 -2.99 13.15
C SER A 16 8.14 -2.91 13.06
N THR A 17 8.69 -2.52 11.92
CA THR A 17 10.15 -2.48 11.68
C THR A 17 10.76 -1.17 12.19
N PHE A 18 10.96 -1.09 13.50
CA PHE A 18 11.70 -0.01 14.15
C PHE A 18 12.33 -0.49 15.46
N MET A 19 13.61 -0.18 15.63
CA MET A 19 14.34 -0.39 16.88
C MET A 19 15.44 0.65 17.01
N VAL A 20 15.58 1.22 18.20
CA VAL A 20 16.70 2.10 18.55
C VAL A 20 17.31 1.56 19.82
N SER A 21 18.58 1.15 19.76
CA SER A 21 19.35 0.74 20.94
C SER A 21 20.65 1.54 21.00
N LYS A 22 20.83 2.30 22.08
CA LYS A 22 22.06 3.04 22.35
C LYS A 22 23.20 2.09 22.69
N GLU A 23 22.91 1.03 23.44
CA GLU A 23 23.87 0.00 23.84
C GLU A 23 24.44 -0.74 22.63
N LEU A 24 23.58 -1.08 21.66
CA LEU A 24 23.98 -1.74 20.42
C LEU A 24 24.44 -0.75 19.34
N SER A 25 24.41 0.57 19.61
CA SER A 25 24.64 1.64 18.62
C SER A 25 23.86 1.42 17.31
N LEU A 26 22.63 0.91 17.44
CA LEU A 26 21.83 0.42 16.32
C LEU A 26 20.53 1.21 16.19
N ARG A 27 20.22 1.61 14.95
CA ARG A 27 18.96 2.26 14.60
C ARG A 27 18.38 1.64 13.34
N ILE A 28 17.38 0.79 13.52
CA ILE A 28 16.58 0.24 12.44
C ILE A 28 15.30 1.04 12.35
N LYS A 29 14.97 1.50 11.14
CA LYS A 29 13.71 2.20 10.87
C LYS A 29 13.32 2.00 9.42
N HIS A 30 12.17 1.39 9.18
CA HIS A 30 11.64 1.29 7.83
C HIS A 30 11.35 2.67 7.23
N PRO A 31 11.58 2.90 5.92
CA PRO A 31 11.36 4.20 5.28
C PRO A 31 9.94 4.75 5.46
N PHE A 32 8.95 3.86 5.52
CA PHE A 32 7.53 4.21 5.68
C PHE A 32 7.03 4.16 7.13
N PHE A 33 7.90 3.96 8.11
CA PHE A 33 7.51 3.80 9.52
C PHE A 33 6.64 4.94 10.04
N ASP A 34 7.06 6.20 9.82
CA ASP A 34 6.38 7.36 10.44
C ASP A 34 4.94 7.50 9.97
N GLN A 35 4.70 7.37 8.66
CA GLN A 35 3.35 7.47 8.11
C GLN A 35 2.46 6.29 8.51
N SER A 36 3.01 5.08 8.53
CA SER A 36 2.25 3.89 8.94
C SER A 36 1.87 3.96 10.42
N MET A 37 2.81 4.36 11.28
CA MET A 37 2.56 4.55 12.71
C MET A 37 1.64 5.71 13.02
N SER A 38 1.65 6.77 12.22
CA SER A 38 0.71 7.89 12.37
C SER A 38 -0.74 7.41 12.18
N LEU A 39 -1.02 6.64 11.13
CA LEU A 39 -2.33 6.05 10.90
C LEU A 39 -2.71 5.02 11.98
N ILE A 40 -1.79 4.14 12.39
CA ILE A 40 -2.05 3.18 13.49
C ILE A 40 -2.36 3.92 14.79
N GLY A 41 -1.61 4.99 15.11
CA GLY A 41 -1.87 5.84 16.26
C GLY A 41 -3.25 6.50 16.20
N PHE A 42 -3.70 6.90 15.00
CA PHE A 42 -5.06 7.40 14.79
C PHE A 42 -6.12 6.31 15.06
N VAL A 43 -5.92 5.10 14.55
CA VAL A 43 -6.83 3.95 14.81
C VAL A 43 -6.87 3.61 16.29
N LYS A 44 -5.72 3.56 16.96
CA LYS A 44 -5.61 3.33 18.41
C LYS A 44 -6.39 4.35 19.25
N LYS A 45 -6.40 5.63 18.84
CA LYS A 45 -7.20 6.67 19.51
C LYS A 45 -8.70 6.50 19.29
N HIS A 46 -9.11 5.77 18.25
CA HIS A 46 -10.50 5.58 17.84
C HIS A 46 -10.92 4.11 17.85
N LEU A 47 -10.37 3.29 18.75
CA LEU A 47 -10.66 1.84 18.84
C LEU A 47 -12.15 1.53 18.92
N THR A 48 -12.92 2.35 19.64
CA THR A 48 -14.38 2.20 19.78
C THR A 48 -15.12 2.28 18.44
N LYS A 49 -14.56 2.97 17.45
CA LYS A 49 -15.12 3.09 16.09
C LYS A 49 -14.77 1.89 15.20
N ARG A 50 -13.90 0.98 15.65
CA ARG A 50 -13.48 -0.25 14.92
C ARG A 50 -13.09 0.02 13.46
N ILE A 51 -12.25 1.03 13.25
CA ILE A 51 -11.89 1.54 11.91
C ILE A 51 -10.90 0.60 11.22
N GLY A 52 -9.86 0.17 11.93
CA GLY A 52 -8.80 -0.67 11.37
C GLY A 52 -9.21 -2.14 11.35
N ILE A 53 -9.12 -2.74 10.17
CA ILE A 53 -9.43 -4.15 9.93
C ILE A 53 -8.25 -4.86 9.28
N VAL A 54 -8.14 -6.15 9.53
CA VAL A 54 -7.16 -7.07 8.94
C VAL A 54 -7.83 -8.41 8.65
N THR A 55 -7.24 -9.23 7.78
CA THR A 55 -7.67 -10.61 7.52
C THR A 55 -6.61 -11.59 7.99
N ALA A 56 -6.99 -12.87 8.11
CA ALA A 56 -6.05 -13.95 8.43
C ALA A 56 -4.88 -14.01 7.45
N THR A 57 -5.15 -13.83 6.15
CA THR A 57 -4.14 -13.83 5.10
C THR A 57 -3.10 -12.74 5.32
N ILE A 58 -3.55 -11.52 5.60
CA ILE A 58 -2.66 -10.37 5.86
C ILE A 58 -1.83 -10.60 7.12
N GLU A 59 -2.44 -11.09 8.21
CA GLU A 59 -1.72 -11.38 9.46
C GLU A 59 -0.61 -12.42 9.24
N GLU A 60 -0.94 -13.55 8.60
CA GLU A 60 0.03 -14.61 8.32
C GLU A 60 1.17 -14.14 7.42
N GLN A 61 0.85 -13.35 6.40
CA GLN A 61 1.88 -12.78 5.53
C GLN A 61 2.77 -11.80 6.27
N ALA A 62 2.22 -10.96 7.14
CA ALA A 62 3.01 -10.03 7.95
C ALA A 62 4.04 -10.81 8.79
N TYR A 63 3.66 -11.89 9.47
CA TYR A 63 4.63 -12.70 10.20
C TYR A 63 5.69 -13.35 9.28
N ARG A 64 5.28 -13.88 8.12
CA ARG A 64 6.20 -14.53 7.17
C ARG A 64 7.24 -13.56 6.61
N VAL A 65 6.86 -12.33 6.28
CA VAL A 65 7.76 -11.38 5.61
C VAL A 65 8.52 -10.48 6.57
N LEU A 66 8.12 -10.39 7.85
CA LEU A 66 8.77 -9.56 8.87
C LEU A 66 10.26 -9.83 9.00
N GLN A 67 10.64 -11.12 9.06
CA GLN A 67 12.04 -11.48 9.20
C GLN A 67 12.89 -10.96 8.04
N ASN A 68 12.37 -11.08 6.81
CA ASN A 68 13.08 -10.62 5.61
C ASN A 68 13.16 -9.09 5.56
N ALA A 69 12.09 -8.39 5.95
CA ALA A 69 12.09 -6.94 6.03
C ALA A 69 13.11 -6.41 7.04
N VAL A 70 13.15 -7.00 8.24
CA VAL A 70 14.14 -6.66 9.27
C VAL A 70 15.57 -6.91 8.79
N LYS A 71 15.84 -8.06 8.15
CA LYS A 71 17.15 -8.37 7.56
C LYS A 71 17.56 -7.35 6.49
N GLN A 72 16.64 -6.93 5.62
CA GLN A 72 16.93 -5.94 4.58
C GLN A 72 17.27 -4.57 5.18
N GLU A 73 16.53 -4.09 6.17
CA GLU A 73 16.85 -2.80 6.82
C GLU A 73 18.15 -2.87 7.63
N LEU A 74 18.46 -4.03 8.21
CA LEU A 74 19.72 -4.29 8.89
C LEU A 74 20.92 -4.22 7.94
N GLN A 75 20.84 -4.88 6.77
CA GLN A 75 21.90 -4.85 5.76
C GLN A 75 22.20 -3.43 5.25
N ARG A 76 21.22 -2.52 5.29
CA ARG A 76 21.42 -1.11 4.93
C ARG A 76 22.12 -0.30 6.03
N THR A 77 22.06 -0.77 7.27
CA THR A 77 22.49 0.00 8.45
C THR A 77 23.80 -0.52 9.04
N VAL A 78 24.08 -1.82 8.89
CA VAL A 78 25.21 -2.51 9.53
C VAL A 78 26.13 -3.12 8.47
N GLU A 79 27.40 -2.68 8.42
CA GLU A 79 28.42 -3.23 7.51
C GLU A 79 29.02 -4.56 8.00
N ARG A 80 28.81 -4.92 9.26
CA ARG A 80 29.41 -6.11 9.90
C ARG A 80 28.52 -7.34 9.75
N SER A 81 29.15 -8.52 9.83
CA SER A 81 28.45 -9.79 10.03
C SER A 81 27.57 -9.69 11.28
N LEU A 82 26.26 -9.73 11.09
CA LEU A 82 25.30 -9.74 12.20
C LEU A 82 25.50 -10.99 13.03
N ASP A 83 25.73 -10.80 14.33
CA ASP A 83 25.63 -11.89 15.29
C ASP A 83 24.17 -12.37 15.34
N PHE A 84 23.99 -13.69 15.40
CA PHE A 84 22.70 -14.34 15.49
C PHE A 84 21.92 -13.86 16.73
N GLU A 85 22.59 -13.64 17.85
CA GLU A 85 21.95 -13.16 19.09
C GLU A 85 21.32 -11.78 18.89
N MET A 86 22.06 -10.86 18.26
CA MET A 86 21.55 -9.51 17.97
C MET A 86 20.36 -9.57 17.02
N LEU A 87 20.43 -10.41 15.98
CA LEU A 87 19.31 -10.60 15.05
C LEU A 87 18.07 -11.12 15.78
N SER A 88 18.21 -12.08 16.69
CA SER A 88 17.11 -12.63 17.48
C SER A 88 16.45 -11.55 18.34
N ILE A 89 17.23 -10.74 19.08
CA ILE A 89 16.70 -9.64 19.91
C ILE A 89 15.89 -8.65 19.06
N ILE A 90 16.40 -8.29 17.88
CA ILE A 90 15.72 -7.35 16.97
C ILE A 90 14.43 -7.95 16.44
N LEU A 91 14.46 -9.22 16.02
CA LEU A 91 13.28 -9.91 15.49
C LEU A 91 12.20 -10.01 16.56
N ASP A 92 12.56 -10.41 17.78
CA ASP A 92 11.63 -10.48 18.91
C ASP A 92 11.00 -9.11 19.20
N TYR A 93 11.79 -8.04 19.16
CA TYR A 93 11.27 -6.68 19.36
C TYR A 93 10.27 -6.27 18.26
N CYS A 94 10.62 -6.49 17.00
CA CYS A 94 9.76 -6.18 15.85
C CYS A 94 8.49 -7.07 15.84
N GLU A 95 8.59 -8.34 16.22
CA GLU A 95 7.45 -9.25 16.30
C GLU A 95 6.51 -8.87 17.43
N ASN A 96 7.05 -8.55 18.61
CA ASN A 96 6.25 -8.04 19.73
C ASN A 96 5.50 -6.76 19.35
N ARG A 97 6.14 -5.87 18.59
CA ARG A 97 5.49 -4.67 18.07
C ARG A 97 4.39 -5.00 17.06
N LEU A 98 4.62 -5.95 16.15
CA LEU A 98 3.59 -6.41 15.21
C LEU A 98 2.37 -6.95 15.97
N ARG A 99 2.58 -7.79 17.00
CA ARG A 99 1.52 -8.30 17.89
C ARG A 99 0.75 -7.17 18.57
N GLU A 100 1.46 -6.17 19.10
CA GLU A 100 0.84 -4.99 19.70
C GLU A 100 -0.02 -4.23 18.69
N ILE A 101 0.49 -3.98 17.48
CA ILE A 101 -0.25 -3.29 16.42
C ILE A 101 -1.53 -4.08 16.05
N LEU A 102 -1.41 -5.39 15.86
CA LEU A 102 -2.54 -6.26 15.52
C LEU A 102 -3.61 -6.28 16.61
N SER A 103 -3.24 -6.10 17.89
CA SER A 103 -4.20 -6.00 18.99
C SER A 103 -5.14 -4.80 18.90
N TYR A 104 -4.78 -3.77 18.12
CA TYR A 104 -5.61 -2.60 17.85
C TYR A 104 -6.54 -2.79 16.64
N MET A 105 -6.37 -3.87 15.88
CA MET A 105 -7.11 -4.14 14.65
C MET A 105 -8.23 -5.15 14.89
N LEU A 106 -9.29 -5.04 14.08
CA LEU A 106 -10.34 -6.04 14.05
C LEU A 106 -10.04 -7.07 12.96
N ARG A 107 -9.81 -8.32 13.37
CA ARG A 107 -9.66 -9.44 12.43
C ARG A 107 -11.03 -9.83 11.89
N GLU A 108 -11.23 -9.65 10.59
CA GLU A 108 -12.48 -10.00 9.91
C GLU A 108 -12.40 -11.40 9.29
N PRO A 109 -13.45 -12.23 9.44
CA PRO A 109 -13.56 -13.46 8.68
C PRO A 109 -13.88 -13.17 7.22
N VAL A 110 -13.40 -14.03 6.32
CA VAL A 110 -13.68 -13.97 4.89
C VAL A 110 -14.22 -15.30 4.41
N ASP A 111 -15.23 -15.28 3.54
CA ASP A 111 -15.77 -16.49 2.91
C ASP A 111 -14.88 -16.89 1.71
N PRO A 112 -14.19 -18.05 1.76
CA PRO A 112 -13.30 -18.48 0.69
C PRO A 112 -13.97 -18.60 -0.69
N LEU A 113 -15.27 -18.93 -0.73
CA LEU A 113 -15.99 -19.09 -1.99
C LEU A 113 -16.24 -17.73 -2.65
N GLU A 114 -16.65 -16.74 -1.87
CA GLU A 114 -16.84 -15.37 -2.38
C GLU A 114 -15.52 -14.69 -2.73
N VAL A 115 -14.47 -14.93 -1.93
CA VAL A 115 -13.11 -14.48 -2.25
C VAL A 115 -12.65 -15.07 -3.57
N SER A 116 -12.88 -16.36 -3.82
CA SER A 116 -12.50 -17.02 -5.08
C SER A 116 -13.22 -16.40 -6.30
N LYS A 117 -14.50 -16.05 -6.16
CA LYS A 117 -15.25 -15.34 -7.21
C LYS A 117 -14.68 -13.94 -7.48
N ASN A 118 -14.35 -13.20 -6.44
CA ASN A 118 -13.75 -11.86 -6.57
C ASN A 118 -12.33 -11.93 -7.13
N PHE A 119 -11.57 -12.99 -6.80
CA PHE A 119 -10.21 -13.21 -7.29
C PHE A 119 -10.15 -13.30 -8.82
N VAL A 120 -11.14 -13.93 -9.46
CA VAL A 120 -11.25 -13.96 -10.93
C VAL A 120 -11.39 -12.54 -11.49
N LYS A 121 -12.31 -11.75 -10.94
CA LYS A 121 -12.54 -10.34 -11.36
C LYS A 121 -11.29 -9.48 -11.17
N VAL A 122 -10.59 -9.66 -10.05
CA VAL A 122 -9.34 -8.95 -9.75
C VAL A 122 -8.24 -9.36 -10.74
N THR A 123 -8.16 -10.64 -11.08
CA THR A 123 -7.19 -11.13 -12.07
C THR A 123 -7.46 -10.53 -13.43
N GLU A 124 -8.72 -10.55 -13.90
CA GLU A 124 -9.14 -9.91 -15.15
C GLU A 124 -8.83 -8.41 -15.16
N MET A 125 -9.10 -7.70 -14.05
CA MET A 125 -8.74 -6.29 -13.93
C MET A 125 -7.24 -6.06 -14.14
N TYR A 126 -6.38 -6.83 -13.47
CA TYR A 126 -4.93 -6.66 -13.60
C TYR A 126 -4.40 -7.01 -15.00
N GLU A 127 -4.95 -8.04 -15.67
CA GLU A 127 -4.58 -8.33 -17.05
C GLU A 127 -5.03 -7.21 -18.00
N ASN A 128 -6.25 -6.67 -17.85
CA ASN A 128 -6.70 -5.53 -18.64
C ASN A 128 -5.83 -4.28 -18.42
N LEU A 129 -5.38 -4.04 -17.18
CA LEU A 129 -4.47 -2.94 -16.86
C LEU A 129 -3.08 -3.14 -17.47
N LYS A 130 -2.61 -4.39 -17.54
CA LYS A 130 -1.35 -4.77 -18.18
C LYS A 130 -1.42 -4.56 -19.69
N ASP A 131 -2.51 -4.96 -20.33
CA ASP A 131 -2.74 -4.72 -21.77
C ASP A 131 -2.82 -3.22 -22.07
N LYS A 132 -3.51 -2.46 -21.20
CA LYS A 132 -3.52 -0.98 -21.29
C LYS A 132 -2.12 -0.39 -21.14
N ALA A 133 -1.31 -0.92 -20.22
CA ALA A 133 0.05 -0.46 -19.99
C ALA A 133 0.97 -0.71 -21.20
N GLN A 134 0.80 -1.84 -21.90
CA GLN A 134 1.55 -2.14 -23.13
C GLN A 134 1.21 -1.18 -24.28
N ASN A 135 -0.03 -0.71 -24.32
CA ASN A 135 -0.57 0.13 -25.39
C ASN A 135 -0.67 1.62 -25.00
N LEU A 136 0.11 2.08 -24.00
CA LEU A 136 0.09 3.48 -23.61
C LEU A 136 0.52 4.39 -24.77
N PRO A 137 -0.23 5.47 -25.02
CA PRO A 137 0.16 6.45 -26.02
C PRO A 137 1.49 7.09 -25.61
N LYS A 138 2.30 7.50 -26.60
CA LYS A 138 3.55 8.23 -26.38
C LYS A 138 3.39 9.68 -26.85
N PRO A 139 2.63 10.53 -26.11
CA PRO A 139 2.23 11.86 -26.59
C PRO A 139 3.40 12.85 -26.65
N ALA A 140 4.55 12.53 -26.06
CA ALA A 140 5.69 13.45 -25.97
C ALA A 140 6.15 13.97 -27.35
N THR A 141 6.13 13.15 -28.39
CA THR A 141 6.47 13.58 -29.76
C THR A 141 5.47 14.61 -30.30
N LEU A 142 4.18 14.33 -30.18
CA LEU A 142 3.09 15.21 -30.65
C LEU A 142 3.10 16.56 -29.90
N LEU A 143 3.26 16.54 -28.58
CA LEU A 143 3.30 17.76 -27.77
C LEU A 143 4.56 18.60 -28.04
N THR A 144 5.66 17.96 -28.43
CA THR A 144 6.91 18.66 -28.77
C THR A 144 6.78 19.48 -30.06
N GLU A 145 5.90 19.10 -30.98
CA GLU A 145 5.72 19.83 -32.23
C GLU A 145 5.18 21.25 -32.02
N ALA A 146 4.38 21.44 -30.96
CA ALA A 146 3.85 22.74 -30.55
C ALA A 146 4.90 23.65 -29.89
N ALA A 147 6.09 23.11 -29.51
CA ALA A 147 7.14 23.90 -28.87
C ALA A 147 7.97 24.71 -29.91
N PRO A 148 8.44 25.93 -29.56
CA PRO A 148 9.32 26.70 -30.43
C PRO A 148 10.61 25.93 -30.77
N ARG A 149 11.15 26.13 -31.99
CA ARG A 149 12.28 25.34 -32.54
C ARG A 149 13.48 25.19 -31.59
N GLY A 150 13.86 26.27 -30.89
CA GLY A 150 15.00 26.26 -29.96
C GLY A 150 14.76 25.48 -28.65
N TYR A 151 13.51 25.19 -28.30
CA TYR A 151 13.13 24.50 -27.07
C TYR A 151 12.59 23.09 -27.29
N LYS A 152 12.50 22.60 -28.53
CA LYS A 152 11.92 21.28 -28.83
C LYS A 152 12.56 20.14 -28.06
N LYS A 153 13.89 20.13 -27.93
CA LYS A 153 14.59 19.11 -27.14
C LYS A 153 14.19 19.16 -25.65
N LEU A 154 14.21 20.35 -25.07
CA LEU A 154 13.82 20.55 -23.67
C LEU A 154 12.36 20.17 -23.45
N ALA A 155 11.45 20.58 -24.35
CA ALA A 155 10.03 20.24 -24.28
C ALA A 155 9.81 18.73 -24.36
N PHE A 156 10.50 18.03 -25.27
CA PHE A 156 10.44 16.57 -25.36
C PHE A 156 10.87 15.89 -24.06
N ASP A 157 12.00 16.30 -23.50
CA ASP A 157 12.53 15.73 -22.26
C ASP A 157 11.55 15.96 -21.08
N ILE A 158 10.93 17.15 -21.03
CA ILE A 158 9.88 17.46 -20.03
C ILE A 158 8.67 16.57 -20.23
N TYR A 159 8.07 16.53 -21.42
CA TYR A 159 6.84 15.77 -21.68
C TYR A 159 7.05 14.27 -21.49
N LYS A 160 8.20 13.73 -21.93
CA LYS A 160 8.56 12.35 -21.68
C LYS A 160 8.64 12.04 -20.18
N THR A 161 9.32 12.91 -19.41
CA THR A 161 9.42 12.74 -17.95
C THR A 161 8.04 12.82 -17.28
N GLN A 162 7.18 13.74 -17.71
CA GLN A 162 5.82 13.86 -17.19
C GLN A 162 4.99 12.61 -17.49
N ASP A 163 5.05 12.11 -18.72
CA ASP A 163 4.33 10.92 -19.17
C ASP A 163 4.78 9.66 -18.41
N GLU A 164 6.09 9.49 -18.20
CA GLU A 164 6.65 8.42 -17.39
C GLU A 164 6.16 8.47 -15.92
N ILE A 165 6.04 9.68 -15.35
CA ILE A 165 5.54 9.83 -13.98
C ILE A 165 4.03 9.54 -13.91
N ILE A 166 3.22 10.11 -14.80
CA ILE A 166 1.76 9.96 -14.83
C ILE A 166 1.35 8.50 -15.03
N ASN A 167 2.11 7.76 -15.85
CA ASN A 167 1.84 6.35 -16.12
C ASN A 167 2.65 5.38 -15.24
N SER A 168 3.35 5.88 -14.21
CA SER A 168 4.29 5.08 -13.44
C SER A 168 3.69 3.81 -12.81
N GLN A 169 2.46 3.84 -12.28
CA GLN A 169 1.81 2.62 -11.76
C GLN A 169 1.66 1.55 -12.85
N LEU A 170 1.17 1.93 -14.03
CA LEU A 170 0.95 1.02 -15.16
C LEU A 170 2.28 0.50 -15.72
N THR A 171 3.29 1.37 -15.87
CA THR A 171 4.61 0.93 -16.32
C THR A 171 5.31 0.03 -15.30
N ASN A 172 5.11 0.26 -14.00
CA ASN A 172 5.64 -0.60 -12.96
C ASN A 172 4.94 -1.97 -12.95
N LEU A 173 3.65 -2.03 -13.24
CA LEU A 173 2.91 -3.30 -13.38
C LEU A 173 3.53 -4.22 -14.44
N LEU A 174 4.08 -3.65 -15.52
CA LEU A 174 4.81 -4.44 -16.54
C LEU A 174 6.13 -5.04 -16.02
N ARG A 175 6.81 -4.34 -15.11
CA ARG A 175 8.12 -4.75 -14.56
C ARG A 175 7.97 -5.66 -13.36
N LYS A 176 7.01 -5.36 -12.50
CA LYS A 176 6.63 -6.11 -11.31
C LYS A 176 5.11 -6.31 -11.37
N PRO A 177 4.64 -7.43 -11.95
CA PRO A 177 3.23 -7.78 -11.92
C PRO A 177 2.71 -7.91 -10.48
N ALA A 178 1.41 -7.68 -10.27
CA ALA A 178 0.77 -7.90 -8.98
C ALA A 178 0.86 -9.39 -8.59
N GLU A 179 1.32 -9.65 -7.37
CA GLU A 179 1.49 -11.02 -6.89
C GLU A 179 0.12 -11.66 -6.60
N THR A 180 0.06 -12.99 -6.58
CA THR A 180 -1.16 -13.72 -6.21
C THR A 180 -1.70 -13.26 -4.84
N THR A 181 -0.79 -12.99 -3.91
CA THR A 181 -1.06 -12.40 -2.60
C THR A 181 -1.83 -11.08 -2.70
N ASP A 182 -1.36 -10.12 -3.49
CA ASP A 182 -2.01 -8.81 -3.63
C ASP A 182 -3.42 -8.98 -4.23
N LYS A 183 -3.55 -9.89 -5.20
CA LYS A 183 -4.84 -10.21 -5.80
C LYS A 183 -5.82 -10.81 -4.79
N ILE A 184 -5.34 -11.68 -3.89
CA ILE A 184 -6.15 -12.25 -2.79
C ILE A 184 -6.57 -11.14 -1.82
N ILE A 185 -5.65 -10.28 -1.39
CA ILE A 185 -5.95 -9.16 -0.47
C ILE A 185 -7.05 -8.26 -1.05
N LEU A 186 -6.97 -7.92 -2.35
CA LEU A 186 -8.01 -7.14 -3.00
C LEU A 186 -9.34 -7.89 -3.08
N ALA A 187 -9.32 -9.20 -3.37
CA ALA A 187 -10.52 -10.02 -3.41
C ALA A 187 -11.21 -10.12 -2.03
N GLU A 188 -10.44 -10.24 -0.96
CA GLU A 188 -10.90 -10.17 0.43
C GLU A 188 -11.47 -8.78 0.74
N ALA A 189 -10.80 -7.71 0.32
CA ALA A 189 -11.30 -6.33 0.50
C ALA A 189 -12.65 -6.11 -0.19
N ILE A 190 -12.84 -6.64 -1.40
CA ILE A 190 -14.12 -6.57 -2.14
C ILE A 190 -15.23 -7.30 -1.36
N TYR A 191 -14.93 -8.49 -0.83
CA TYR A 191 -15.87 -9.23 0.01
C TYR A 191 -16.27 -8.41 1.23
N LEU A 192 -15.29 -7.93 2.00
CA LEU A 192 -15.53 -7.16 3.22
C LEU A 192 -16.28 -5.86 2.93
N PHE A 193 -15.93 -5.15 1.86
CA PHE A 193 -16.66 -3.97 1.42
C PHE A 193 -18.14 -4.27 1.18
N ASN A 194 -18.45 -5.36 0.48
CA ASN A 194 -19.83 -5.74 0.21
C ASN A 194 -20.60 -6.10 1.49
N VAL A 195 -19.98 -6.86 2.40
CA VAL A 195 -20.58 -7.19 3.71
C VAL A 195 -20.87 -5.91 4.50
N TYR A 196 -19.88 -5.04 4.64
CA TYR A 196 -20.04 -3.78 5.37
C TYR A 196 -21.06 -2.85 4.71
N LYS A 197 -21.10 -2.79 3.38
CA LYS A 197 -22.09 -2.00 2.65
C LYS A 197 -23.51 -2.50 2.87
N GLN A 198 -23.70 -3.82 3.00
CA GLN A 198 -25.00 -4.41 3.34
C GLN A 198 -25.41 -4.09 4.78
N MET A 199 -24.47 -4.19 5.73
CA MET A 199 -24.74 -3.95 7.16
C MET A 199 -24.90 -2.48 7.52
N GLU A 200 -24.12 -1.59 6.90
CA GLU A 200 -23.97 -0.19 7.28
C GLU A 200 -24.63 0.79 6.29
N GLY A 201 -25.04 0.31 5.12
CA GLY A 201 -25.73 1.07 4.09
C GLY A 201 -24.80 1.95 3.24
N LYS A 202 -25.39 2.90 2.52
CA LYS A 202 -24.70 3.72 1.48
C LYS A 202 -23.69 4.74 2.02
N LYS A 203 -23.59 4.94 3.34
CA LYS A 203 -22.71 5.95 3.98
C LYS A 203 -21.41 5.32 4.53
N LEU A 204 -20.87 4.34 3.81
CA LEU A 204 -19.60 3.68 4.11
C LEU A 204 -18.52 4.17 3.16
N ALA A 205 -17.40 4.62 3.70
CA ALA A 205 -16.14 4.68 2.97
C ALA A 205 -15.24 3.52 3.39
N PHE A 206 -14.75 2.78 2.40
CA PHE A 206 -13.88 1.63 2.61
C PHE A 206 -12.55 1.89 1.93
N TYR A 207 -11.48 1.75 2.70
CA TYR A 207 -10.13 2.07 2.27
C TYR A 207 -9.24 0.83 2.34
N ILE A 208 -8.27 0.74 1.44
CA ILE A 208 -7.08 -0.10 1.62
C ILE A 208 -5.90 0.85 1.83
N THR A 209 -5.18 0.67 2.93
CA THR A 209 -3.91 1.37 3.14
C THR A 209 -2.76 0.46 2.77
N SER A 210 -1.89 0.92 1.85
CA SER A 210 -0.72 0.18 1.41
C SER A 210 0.47 1.12 1.15
N THR A 211 1.68 0.57 1.18
CA THR A 211 2.89 1.25 0.68
C THR A 211 3.38 0.68 -0.65
N ASP A 212 2.69 -0.34 -1.20
CA ASP A 212 2.97 -0.88 -2.52
C ASP A 212 2.20 -0.10 -3.61
N HIS A 213 2.86 0.14 -4.74
CA HIS A 213 2.33 0.79 -5.92
C HIS A 213 1.21 0.01 -6.64
N HIS A 214 1.01 -1.28 -6.32
CA HIS A 214 -0.14 -2.05 -6.79
C HIS A 214 -1.47 -1.61 -6.17
N PHE A 215 -1.43 -0.96 -5.01
CA PHE A 215 -2.61 -0.38 -4.37
C PHE A 215 -2.53 1.14 -4.30
N SER A 216 -1.37 1.66 -3.94
CA SER A 216 -1.18 3.05 -3.62
C SER A 216 -0.64 3.86 -4.81
N PRO A 217 -1.09 5.10 -4.99
CA PRO A 217 -0.67 5.95 -6.09
C PRO A 217 0.82 6.30 -5.99
N VAL A 218 1.44 6.57 -7.14
CA VAL A 218 2.86 6.97 -7.19
C VAL A 218 2.94 8.48 -7.35
N ARG A 219 3.53 9.16 -6.36
CA ARG A 219 3.67 10.63 -6.33
C ARG A 219 5.12 11.04 -6.53
N LYS A 220 5.41 11.80 -7.59
CA LYS A 220 6.76 12.33 -7.89
C LYS A 220 6.66 13.71 -8.50
N LYS A 221 7.47 14.66 -8.02
CA LYS A 221 7.57 16.03 -8.58
C LYS A 221 6.21 16.75 -8.73
N GLY A 222 5.29 16.56 -7.78
CA GLY A 222 3.95 17.15 -7.80
C GLY A 222 2.96 16.48 -8.77
N LEU A 223 3.39 15.45 -9.50
CA LEU A 223 2.53 14.62 -10.33
C LEU A 223 2.18 13.32 -9.61
N GLU A 224 1.04 12.75 -9.99
CA GLU A 224 0.50 11.55 -9.38
C GLU A 224 0.03 10.56 -10.45
N SER A 225 0.47 9.31 -10.32
CA SER A 225 -0.04 8.18 -11.10
C SER A 225 -1.06 7.42 -10.27
N ARG A 226 -2.30 7.36 -10.77
CA ARG A 226 -3.45 6.73 -10.10
C ARG A 226 -4.14 5.66 -10.96
N GLY A 227 -3.53 5.25 -12.08
CA GLY A 227 -4.19 4.35 -13.05
C GLY A 227 -4.71 3.03 -12.46
N ILE A 228 -3.98 2.42 -11.52
CA ILE A 228 -4.43 1.19 -10.85
C ILE A 228 -5.43 1.54 -9.74
N THR A 229 -5.07 2.51 -8.89
CA THR A 229 -5.86 2.95 -7.75
C THR A 229 -7.27 3.43 -8.12
N ASP A 230 -7.39 4.23 -9.19
CA ASP A 230 -8.67 4.73 -9.67
C ASP A 230 -9.49 3.61 -10.31
N THR A 231 -8.85 2.66 -11.01
CA THR A 231 -9.56 1.48 -11.54
C THR A 231 -10.16 0.62 -10.42
N ILE A 232 -9.43 0.43 -9.31
CA ILE A 232 -9.95 -0.28 -8.12
C ILE A 232 -11.17 0.46 -7.55
N LYS A 233 -11.10 1.79 -7.44
CA LYS A 233 -12.19 2.61 -6.96
C LYS A 233 -13.41 2.56 -7.87
N ASP A 234 -13.22 2.65 -9.18
CA ASP A 234 -14.31 2.69 -10.15
C ASP A 234 -15.02 1.34 -10.26
N LEU A 235 -14.27 0.22 -10.25
CA LEU A 235 -14.83 -1.12 -10.36
C LEU A 235 -15.42 -1.62 -9.04
N PHE A 236 -14.79 -1.32 -7.91
CA PHE A 236 -15.11 -1.95 -6.63
C PHE A 236 -15.58 -0.98 -5.54
N GLY A 237 -15.48 0.33 -5.75
CA GLY A 237 -15.85 1.34 -4.75
C GLY A 237 -14.86 1.46 -3.58
N ILE A 238 -13.67 0.89 -3.70
CA ILE A 238 -12.64 0.85 -2.65
C ILE A 238 -11.59 1.93 -2.91
N ILE A 239 -11.27 2.73 -1.89
CA ILE A 239 -10.28 3.81 -2.01
C ILE A 239 -8.92 3.29 -1.53
N CYS A 240 -7.93 3.24 -2.41
CA CYS A 240 -6.58 2.86 -2.02
C CYS A 240 -5.67 4.09 -1.90
N ASP A 241 -4.92 4.21 -0.81
CA ASP A 241 -3.90 5.26 -0.70
C ASP A 241 -2.83 4.92 0.36
N TRP A 242 -1.82 5.77 0.43
CA TRP A 242 -0.77 5.75 1.42
C TRP A 242 -1.33 6.01 2.83
N PRO A 243 -0.70 5.48 3.89
CA PRO A 243 -1.19 5.62 5.27
C PRO A 243 -1.47 7.06 5.70
N ARG A 244 -0.59 8.00 5.34
CA ARG A 244 -0.73 9.41 5.68
C ARG A 244 -1.98 10.04 5.05
N GLN A 245 -2.23 9.77 3.77
CA GLN A 245 -3.37 10.31 3.03
C GLN A 245 -4.68 9.79 3.59
N ILE A 246 -4.75 8.49 3.92
CA ILE A 246 -5.94 7.91 4.57
C ILE A 246 -6.17 8.55 5.94
N GLU A 247 -5.11 8.75 6.73
CA GLU A 247 -5.23 9.44 8.02
C GLU A 247 -5.78 10.87 7.86
N GLU A 248 -5.28 11.64 6.89
CA GLU A 248 -5.75 12.99 6.59
C GLU A 248 -7.23 12.99 6.16
N MET A 249 -7.65 12.05 5.31
CA MET A 249 -9.07 11.86 4.93
C MET A 249 -9.93 11.57 6.16
N LEU A 250 -9.52 10.61 6.99
CA LEU A 250 -10.25 10.24 8.20
C LEU A 250 -10.38 11.41 9.18
N LYS A 251 -9.30 12.18 9.41
CA LYS A 251 -9.33 13.36 10.29
C LYS A 251 -10.32 14.42 9.83
N ASN A 252 -10.50 14.58 8.53
CA ASN A 252 -11.44 15.56 7.98
C ASN A 252 -12.91 15.12 8.14
N GLU A 253 -13.16 13.81 8.12
CA GLU A 253 -14.51 13.24 8.14
C GLU A 253 -15.00 12.87 9.54
N ILE A 254 -14.07 12.66 10.50
CA ILE A 254 -14.34 12.17 11.86
C ILE A 254 -14.44 13.31 12.90
N LYS A 255 -14.34 14.57 12.47
CA LYS A 255 -14.51 15.75 13.35
C LYS A 255 -15.78 15.69 14.19
#